data_AF-A0A0A8XRF1-F1
#
_entry.id   AF-A0A0A8XRF1-F1
#
_cell.length_a   1.000
_cell.length_b   1.000
_cell.length_c   1.000
_cell.angle_alpha   90.00
_cell.angle_beta   90.00
_cell.angle_gamma   90.00
#
_symmetry.space_group_name_H-M   'P 1'
#
loop_
_entity.id
_entity.type
_entity.pdbx_description
1 polymer ?
#
loop_
_entity_poly.entity_id
_entity_poly.type
_entity_poly.pdbx_seq_one_letter_code
_entity_poly.pdbx_strand_id
1 'polypeptide(L)'
;MASSSYEGILLGMGNPLLDISAIVDEAFLAKYDVKPGDAIRAEDKHLPMYDELASKSNVEYIAGGATQNSIRVAQWMLQIPGATSYIGCIGKDKFGEAMKKNAQAAGINAHYYEDENAPMGHMRRMCCWW
;
A
#
# COMPACT_ATOMS: atom_id res chain seq x y z
N MET A 1 -1.28 -33.49 -2.38
CA MET A 1 -1.58 -32.54 -1.29
C MET A 1 -0.29 -32.29 -0.53
N ALA A 2 0.41 -31.19 -0.80
CA ALA A 2 1.56 -30.77 0.00
C ALA A 2 1.01 -30.07 1.24
N SER A 3 0.91 -30.80 2.35
CA SER A 3 0.21 -30.37 3.57
C SER A 3 1.12 -29.53 4.47
N SER A 4 0.66 -28.34 4.85
CA SER A 4 0.98 -27.56 6.06
C SER A 4 2.45 -27.18 6.41
N SER A 5 3.49 -27.75 5.80
CA SER A 5 4.87 -27.50 6.25
C SER A 5 5.42 -26.11 5.86
N TYR A 6 4.79 -25.46 4.89
CA TYR A 6 5.24 -24.17 4.35
C TYR A 6 4.25 -23.03 4.60
N GLU A 7 3.09 -23.31 5.18
CA GLU A 7 2.10 -22.28 5.50
C GLU A 7 2.69 -21.30 6.52
N GLY A 8 2.68 -20.02 6.20
CA GLY A 8 3.28 -18.98 7.03
C GLY A 8 4.77 -19.13 7.30
N ILE A 9 5.54 -19.84 6.46
CA ILE A 9 6.98 -20.04 6.66
C ILE A 9 7.77 -18.72 6.65
N LEU A 10 7.26 -17.71 5.95
CA LEU A 10 7.85 -16.37 5.90
C LEU A 10 6.88 -15.34 6.45
N LEU A 11 7.23 -14.74 7.58
CA LEU A 11 6.49 -13.64 8.20
C LEU A 11 7.17 -12.30 7.89
N GLY A 12 6.41 -11.36 7.32
CA GLY A 12 6.79 -9.96 7.23
C GLY A 12 5.94 -9.11 8.17
N MET A 13 6.56 -8.11 8.80
CA MET A 13 5.83 -7.10 9.56
C MET A 13 6.32 -5.72 9.18
N GLY A 14 5.41 -4.77 9.04
CA GLY A 14 5.79 -3.41 8.71
C GLY A 14 4.60 -2.48 8.60
N ASN A 15 4.87 -1.29 8.07
CA ASN A 15 3.85 -0.29 7.81
C ASN A 15 3.24 -0.56 6.45
N PRO A 16 2.01 -1.08 6.39
CA PRO A 16 1.35 -1.21 5.12
C PRO A 16 0.95 0.19 4.65
N LEU A 17 1.20 0.50 3.39
CA LEU A 17 0.89 1.80 2.82
C LEU A 17 -0.06 1.60 1.65
N LEU A 18 -1.02 2.51 1.49
CA LEU A 18 -1.76 2.55 0.23
C LEU A 18 -1.01 3.44 -0.74
N ASP A 19 -0.57 2.86 -1.85
CA ASP A 19 0.00 3.58 -2.98
C ASP A 19 -1.15 4.13 -3.81
N ILE A 20 -1.28 5.45 -3.87
CA ILE A 20 -2.20 6.17 -4.75
C ILE A 20 -1.40 6.61 -5.97
N SER A 21 -1.74 6.06 -7.12
CA SER A 21 -0.99 6.29 -8.34
C SER A 21 -1.84 6.92 -9.42
N ALA A 22 -1.34 7.95 -10.09
CA ALA A 22 -2.01 8.59 -11.20
C ALA A 22 -0.99 9.26 -12.12
N ILE A 23 -1.38 9.47 -13.37
CA ILE A 23 -0.63 10.31 -14.32
C ILE A 23 -0.97 11.77 -14.01
N VAL A 24 0.05 12.60 -13.80
CA VAL A 24 -0.06 14.03 -13.49
C VAL A 24 0.79 14.88 -14.43
N ASP A 25 0.56 16.19 -14.44
CA ASP A 25 1.36 17.15 -15.19
C ASP A 25 2.44 17.81 -14.31
N GLU A 26 3.40 18.48 -14.96
CA GLU A 26 4.47 19.21 -14.25
C GLU A 26 3.92 20.34 -13.35
N ALA A 27 2.77 20.93 -13.71
CA ALA A 27 2.12 21.97 -12.93
C ALA A 27 1.64 21.45 -11.56
N PHE A 28 1.12 20.23 -11.52
CA PHE A 28 0.73 19.55 -10.29
C PHE A 28 1.92 19.29 -9.37
N LEU A 29 3.04 18.81 -9.94
CA LEU A 29 4.27 18.58 -9.17
C LEU A 29 4.83 19.90 -8.59
N ALA A 30 4.84 20.96 -9.38
CA ALA A 30 5.28 22.28 -8.95
C ALA A 30 4.41 22.88 -7.84
N LYS A 31 3.08 22.68 -7.90
CA LYS A 31 2.13 23.15 -6.87
C LYS A 31 2.45 22.63 -5.47
N TYR A 32 2.99 21.41 -5.38
CA TYR A 32 3.31 20.75 -4.12
C TYR A 32 4.81 20.70 -3.83
N ASP A 33 5.65 21.34 -4.65
CA ASP A 33 7.11 21.36 -4.47
C ASP A 33 7.72 19.94 -4.44
N VAL A 34 7.22 19.07 -5.33
CA VAL A 34 7.69 17.67 -5.50
C VAL A 34 8.51 17.56 -6.78
N LYS A 35 9.72 17.03 -6.72
CA LYS A 35 10.53 16.81 -7.92
C LYS A 35 10.29 15.42 -8.51
N PRO A 36 10.41 15.25 -9.85
CA PRO A 36 10.40 13.93 -10.46
C PRO A 36 11.46 13.01 -9.82
N GLY A 37 11.02 11.84 -9.35
CA GLY A 37 11.89 10.85 -8.68
C GLY A 37 12.11 11.05 -7.17
N ASP A 38 11.51 12.06 -6.56
CA ASP A 38 11.59 12.26 -5.11
C ASP A 38 10.84 11.18 -4.31
N ALA A 39 11.39 10.82 -3.15
CA ALA A 39 10.75 9.98 -2.15
C ALA A 39 10.73 10.70 -0.80
N ILE A 40 9.78 11.63 -0.65
CA ILE A 40 9.64 12.48 0.54
C ILE A 40 8.52 11.98 1.45
N ARG A 41 8.59 12.32 2.74
CA ARG A 41 7.44 12.18 3.65
C ARG A 41 6.51 13.36 3.44
N ALA A 42 5.21 13.09 3.50
CA ALA A 42 4.21 14.16 3.43
C ALA A 42 4.39 15.13 4.62
N GLU A 43 4.22 16.41 4.31
CA GLU A 43 4.18 17.54 5.23
C GLU A 43 2.76 18.11 5.14
N ASP A 44 2.39 19.07 5.99
CA ASP A 44 1.04 19.63 6.00
C ASP A 44 0.62 20.22 4.63
N LYS A 45 1.58 20.78 3.87
CA LYS A 45 1.37 21.28 2.50
C LYS A 45 0.98 20.18 1.50
N HIS A 46 1.38 18.94 1.76
CA HIS A 46 1.14 17.78 0.90
C HIS A 46 -0.21 17.10 1.18
N LEU A 47 -0.86 17.37 2.31
CA LEU A 47 -2.10 16.68 2.68
C LEU A 47 -3.27 16.87 1.68
N PRO A 48 -3.54 18.08 1.14
CA PRO A 48 -4.61 18.27 0.16
C PRO A 48 -4.39 17.51 -1.16
N MET A 49 -3.14 17.14 -1.45
CA MET A 49 -2.75 16.46 -2.69
C MET A 49 -3.41 15.09 -2.83
N TYR A 50 -3.62 14.38 -1.72
CA TYR A 50 -4.23 13.05 -1.73
C TYR A 50 -5.67 13.07 -2.22
N ASP A 51 -6.46 14.06 -1.79
CA ASP A 51 -7.86 14.19 -2.18
C ASP A 51 -7.98 14.68 -3.63
N GLU A 52 -7.08 15.57 -4.07
CA GLU A 52 -7.03 16.04 -5.45
C GLU A 52 -6.70 14.90 -6.43
N LEU A 53 -5.77 14.00 -6.06
CA LEU A 53 -5.46 12.82 -6.87
C LEU A 53 -6.57 11.78 -6.85
N ALA A 54 -7.18 11.53 -5.70
CA ALA A 54 -8.31 10.61 -5.58
C ALA A 54 -9.53 11.05 -6.43
N SER A 55 -9.62 12.33 -6.78
CA SER A 55 -10.66 12.88 -7.66
C SER A 55 -10.39 12.66 -9.15
N LYS A 56 -9.16 12.32 -9.54
CA LYS A 56 -8.80 12.05 -10.94
C LYS A 56 -9.34 10.69 -11.39
N SER A 57 -9.77 10.60 -12.64
CA SER A 57 -10.37 9.38 -13.23
C SER A 57 -9.38 8.25 -13.50
N ASN A 58 -8.08 8.54 -13.51
CA ASN A 58 -6.99 7.60 -13.78
C ASN A 58 -6.25 7.17 -12.50
N VAL A 59 -6.91 7.24 -11.34
CA VAL A 59 -6.29 6.86 -10.07
C VAL A 59 -6.33 5.35 -9.86
N GLU A 60 -5.16 4.78 -9.58
CA GLU A 60 -4.97 3.39 -9.19
C GLU A 60 -4.64 3.30 -7.70
N TYR A 61 -5.29 2.37 -7.02
CA TYR A 61 -5.06 2.09 -5.61
C TYR A 61 -4.34 0.75 -5.45
N ILE A 62 -3.09 0.80 -5.03
CA ILE A 62 -2.21 -0.36 -4.96
C ILE A 62 -1.82 -0.60 -3.50
N ALA A 63 -1.94 -1.84 -3.03
CA ALA A 63 -1.45 -2.20 -1.71
C ALA A 63 0.09 -2.20 -1.70
N GLY A 64 0.66 -1.18 -1.08
CA GLY A 64 2.09 -0.90 -1.03
C GLY A 64 2.69 -1.07 0.36
N GLY A 65 3.82 -0.43 0.57
CA GLY A 65 4.68 -0.60 1.74
C GLY A 65 5.84 -1.55 1.46
N ALA A 66 7.04 -1.18 1.91
CA ALA A 66 8.26 -1.89 1.55
C ALA A 66 8.22 -3.38 1.91
N THR A 67 7.89 -3.70 3.16
CA THR A 67 7.80 -5.09 3.62
C THR A 67 6.67 -5.84 2.93
N GLN A 68 5.50 -5.21 2.77
CA GLN A 68 4.36 -5.84 2.11
C GLN A 68 4.66 -6.17 0.65
N ASN A 69 5.33 -5.29 -0.09
CA ASN A 69 5.77 -5.54 -1.46
C ASN A 69 6.74 -6.72 -1.54
N SER A 70 7.74 -6.78 -0.65
CA SER A 70 8.67 -7.91 -0.60
C SER A 70 7.95 -9.24 -0.30
N ILE A 71 7.00 -9.24 0.64
CA ILE A 71 6.19 -10.44 0.95
C ILE A 71 5.31 -10.85 -0.24
N ARG A 72 4.69 -9.90 -0.95
CA ARG A 72 3.92 -10.17 -2.17
C ARG A 72 4.78 -10.83 -3.24
N VAL A 73 5.99 -10.33 -3.46
CA VAL A 73 6.92 -10.92 -4.44
C VAL A 73 7.38 -12.30 -3.97
N ALA A 74 7.68 -12.50 -2.68
CA ALA A 74 8.05 -13.80 -2.15
C ALA A 74 6.90 -14.83 -2.31
N GLN A 75 5.67 -14.44 -2.00
CA GLN A 75 4.46 -15.25 -2.19
C GLN A 75 4.30 -15.66 -3.66
N TRP A 76 4.50 -14.71 -4.57
CA TRP A 76 4.48 -14.96 -6.00
C TRP A 76 5.65 -15.88 -6.45
N MET A 77 6.85 -15.74 -5.90
CA MET A 77 7.96 -16.62 -6.26
C MET A 77 7.78 -18.05 -5.73
N LEU A 78 7.22 -18.21 -4.54
CA LEU A 78 7.01 -19.51 -3.90
C LEU A 78 5.92 -20.33 -4.57
N GLN A 79 4.91 -19.68 -5.18
CA GLN A 79 3.75 -20.34 -5.83
C GLN A 79 3.01 -21.36 -4.93
N ILE A 80 3.19 -21.26 -3.60
CA ILE A 80 2.53 -22.09 -2.59
C ILE A 80 1.53 -21.20 -1.85
N PRO A 81 0.20 -21.43 -1.97
CA PRO A 81 -0.80 -20.60 -1.31
C PRO A 81 -0.57 -20.49 0.20
N GLY A 82 -0.65 -19.27 0.74
CA GLY A 82 -0.49 -19.03 2.19
C GLY A 82 0.91 -19.28 2.73
N ALA A 83 1.93 -19.42 1.88
CA ALA A 83 3.31 -19.64 2.34
C ALA A 83 3.89 -18.43 3.08
N THR A 84 3.37 -17.23 2.81
CA THR A 84 3.81 -16.00 3.45
C THR A 84 2.69 -15.39 4.29
N SER A 85 3.09 -14.76 5.39
CA SER A 85 2.22 -14.03 6.29
C SER A 85 2.68 -12.58 6.41
N TYR A 86 1.73 -11.66 6.60
CA TYR A 86 2.01 -10.25 6.78
C TYR A 86 1.26 -9.67 7.98
N ILE A 87 1.93 -8.87 8.80
CA ILE A 87 1.33 -8.12 9.91
C ILE A 87 1.56 -6.63 9.72
N GLY A 88 0.52 -5.84 9.94
CA GLY A 88 0.59 -4.37 9.89
C GLY A 88 -0.62 -3.71 10.55
N CYS A 89 -0.61 -2.38 10.64
CA CYS A 89 -1.74 -1.59 11.13
C CYS A 89 -2.39 -0.84 9.96
N ILE A 90 -3.71 -0.85 9.90
CA ILE A 90 -4.50 -0.13 8.90
C ILE A 90 -5.62 0.65 9.59
N GLY A 91 -6.14 1.69 8.93
CA GLY A 91 -7.35 2.37 9.38
C GLY A 91 -8.60 1.53 9.05
N LYS A 92 -9.63 1.62 9.91
CA LYS A 92 -10.95 1.03 9.65
C LYS A 92 -11.76 1.89 8.67
N ASP A 93 -11.32 1.90 7.41
CA ASP A 93 -11.94 2.66 6.33
C ASP A 93 -11.99 1.87 5.01
N LYS A 94 -12.57 2.48 3.97
CA LYS A 94 -12.67 1.89 2.63
C LYS A 94 -11.31 1.49 2.03
N PHE A 95 -10.23 2.12 2.47
CA PHE A 95 -8.90 1.88 1.97
C PHE A 95 -8.22 0.72 2.70
N GLY A 96 -8.44 0.58 4.01
CA GLY A 96 -8.08 -0.61 4.77
C GLY A 96 -8.74 -1.87 4.19
N GLU A 97 -10.02 -1.77 3.81
CA GLU A 97 -10.72 -2.85 3.10
C GLU A 97 -10.11 -3.17 1.72
N ALA A 98 -9.75 -2.15 0.94
CA ALA A 98 -9.06 -2.34 -0.34
C ALA A 98 -7.69 -3.03 -0.15
N MET A 99 -6.97 -2.69 0.92
CA MET A 99 -5.69 -3.28 1.25
C MET A 99 -5.80 -4.77 1.62
N LYS A 100 -6.79 -5.12 2.46
CA LYS A 100 -7.12 -6.52 2.79
C LYS A 100 -7.43 -7.32 1.53
N LYS A 101 -8.30 -6.79 0.67
CA LYS A 101 -8.71 -7.44 -0.58
C LYS A 101 -7.52 -7.69 -1.51
N ASN A 102 -6.63 -6.71 -1.65
CA ASN A 102 -5.41 -6.84 -2.46
C ASN A 102 -4.41 -7.86 -1.88
N ALA A 103 -4.24 -7.90 -0.55
CA ALA A 103 -3.37 -8.87 0.10
C ALA A 103 -3.90 -10.30 -0.05
N GLN A 104 -5.21 -10.50 0.09
CA GLN A 104 -5.89 -11.78 -0.16
C GLN A 104 -5.77 -12.21 -1.63
N ALA A 105 -5.96 -11.28 -2.57
CA ALA A 105 -5.81 -11.56 -4.00
C ALA A 105 -4.37 -11.97 -4.37
N ALA A 106 -3.37 -11.50 -3.61
CA ALA A 106 -1.97 -11.90 -3.75
C ALA A 106 -1.64 -13.26 -3.07
N GLY A 107 -2.60 -13.88 -2.38
CA GLY A 107 -2.42 -15.18 -1.71
C GLY A 107 -1.60 -15.13 -0.41
N ILE A 108 -1.46 -13.94 0.20
CA ILE A 108 -0.75 -13.74 1.47
C ILE A 108 -1.71 -13.90 2.63
N ASN A 109 -1.24 -14.53 3.72
CA ASN A 109 -1.94 -14.56 5.00
C ASN A 109 -1.75 -13.21 5.74
N ALA A 110 -2.57 -12.22 5.39
CA ALA A 110 -2.47 -10.88 5.96
C ALA A 110 -3.33 -10.72 7.23
N HIS A 111 -2.70 -10.31 8.32
CA HIS A 111 -3.31 -10.01 9.60
C HIS A 111 -3.09 -8.54 9.95
N TYR A 112 -4.09 -7.72 9.66
CA TYR A 112 -4.04 -6.29 9.96
C TYR A 112 -4.69 -5.99 11.31
N TYR A 113 -4.03 -5.16 12.11
CA TYR A 113 -4.67 -4.45 13.21
C TYR A 113 -5.45 -3.27 12.63
N GLU A 114 -6.72 -3.16 12.97
CA GLU A 114 -7.59 -2.07 12.52
C GLU A 114 -7.72 -1.02 13.62
N ASP A 115 -7.22 0.18 13.34
CA ASP A 115 -7.36 1.34 14.21
C ASP A 115 -8.59 2.18 13.78
N GLU A 116 -9.47 2.47 14.73
CA GLU A 116 -10.69 3.28 14.50
C GLU A 116 -10.40 4.80 14.55
N ASN A 117 -9.31 5.21 15.20
CA ASN A 117 -9.00 6.61 15.49
C ASN A 117 -7.90 7.18 14.60
N ALA A 118 -7.09 6.34 13.94
CA ALA A 118 -6.01 6.81 13.08
C ALA A 118 -6.52 7.13 11.65
N PRO A 119 -6.58 8.41 11.25
CA PRO A 119 -6.81 8.74 9.85
C PRO A 119 -5.62 8.26 9.03
N MET A 120 -5.89 7.45 8.02
CA MET A 120 -4.87 6.80 7.18
C MET A 120 -3.99 7.79 6.38
N GLY A 121 -4.20 9.10 6.51
CA GLY A 121 -3.35 10.14 5.90
C GLY A 121 -1.85 10.02 6.22
N HIS A 122 -1.49 9.41 7.36
CA HIS A 122 -0.10 9.11 7.72
C HIS A 122 0.46 7.81 7.10
N MET A 123 -0.40 6.99 6.48
CA MET A 123 -0.08 5.68 5.88
C MET A 123 -0.36 5.65 4.37
N ARG A 124 -0.37 6.82 3.71
CA ARG A 124 -0.49 6.93 2.26
C ARG A 124 0.87 7.21 1.64
N ARG A 125 1.15 6.53 0.54
CA ARG A 125 2.25 6.88 -0.37
C ARG A 125 1.63 7.28 -1.69
N MET A 126 2.27 8.25 -2.32
CA MET A 126 1.84 8.74 -3.63
C MET A 126 2.86 8.37 -4.68
N CYS A 127 2.38 7.88 -5.81
CA CYS A 127 3.22 7.56 -6.96
C CYS A 127 2.68 8.28 -8.19
N CYS A 128 3.25 9.45 -8.47
CA CYS A 128 2.93 10.22 -9.65
C CYS A 128 3.74 9.70 -10.84
N TRP A 129 3.06 9.32 -11.91
CA TRP A 129 3.69 9.04 -13.21
C TRP A 129 3.59 10.30 -14.08
N TRP A 130 4.62 10.58 -14.88
CA TRP A 130 4.67 11.66 -15.87
C TRP A 130 4.81 11.09 -17.28
#